data_AF-A0A1D6MLD0-F1
#
_entry.id   AF-A0A1D6MLD0-F1
#
_cell.length_a   1.000
_cell.length_b   1.000
_cell.length_c   1.000
_cell.angle_alpha   90.00
_cell.angle_beta   90.00
_cell.angle_gamma   90.00
#
_symmetry.space_group_name_H-M   'P 1'
#
loop_
_entity.id
_entity.type
_entity.pdbx_description
1 polymer ?
#
loop_
_entity_poly.entity_id
_entity_poly.type
_entity_poly.pdbx_seq_one_letter_code
_entity_poly.pdbx_strand_id
1 'polypeptide(L)'
;MGKRDFERLHHVAFFEAMATELPDEYASQEVNHLTLSYFAVGGLSLLRELDRINKDEIAKWVLSFQVHPAANDDIGSGLFYGFCGSRSTQFPLPNVKDPCHNVSHLASTYSALAILKIIGYDLANIDCKALLLSLKMLQQPDGSFMPTHIGAETDLRFVYCAAAICSMLDDWTGMDKLKAKEYILNCQSYDGGFGMVPGSESHGGGTFCAVAALHLMGFIQVDLASDLRDSTSIDTCMLLEWCLQRQVTDGGFQGRRNKLSDTCYAFWVGGVLKILGAYHLIDSCALRSFLLTCQSPVIDLRTSSISLIPFSDSSGAQVLYYAVLTLRLSGHKAVYAAVERPLQFAQTAAIMEIVHGLVGLVRSPVSATLPQIGSRLFLTWGVLWSFPETQSHLLVTTLVISWSITEIIRYSFFGTKEAFGFAPSWLLWLRYSTFMLLYPTGISSEVGLIYIALPYMKASEKYCIRMPNKWNFSYDYFYSSVLALLIYVPGSPHMYRYMLSQRKKALSKAKAA
;
A
#
# COMPACT_ATOMS: atom_id res chain seq x y z
N MET A 1 -21.30 -13.27 -14.13
CA MET A 1 -21.04 -11.94 -13.51
C MET A 1 -21.42 -10.89 -14.55
N GLY A 2 -22.31 -9.94 -14.21
CA GLY A 2 -22.67 -8.85 -15.12
C GLY A 2 -21.46 -7.99 -15.47
N LYS A 3 -21.43 -7.41 -16.68
CA LYS A 3 -20.43 -6.41 -17.07
C LYS A 3 -20.54 -5.24 -16.09
N ARG A 4 -19.48 -4.97 -15.32
CA ARG A 4 -19.37 -3.74 -14.52
C ARG A 4 -19.03 -2.60 -15.48
N ASP A 5 -19.79 -1.53 -15.43
CA ASP A 5 -19.54 -0.34 -16.23
C ASP A 5 -18.69 0.67 -15.44
N PHE A 6 -18.14 1.66 -16.15
CA PHE A 6 -17.36 2.72 -15.52
C PHE A 6 -18.30 3.75 -14.88
N GLU A 7 -18.21 3.93 -13.56
CA GLU A 7 -19.12 4.80 -12.79
C GLU A 7 -18.69 6.27 -12.88
N ARG A 8 -18.72 6.82 -14.11
CA ARG A 8 -18.18 8.16 -14.41
C ARG A 8 -18.66 9.24 -13.45
N LEU A 9 -19.96 9.31 -13.17
CA LEU A 9 -20.54 10.37 -12.33
C LEU A 9 -20.02 10.31 -10.89
N HIS A 10 -19.75 9.12 -10.35
CA HIS A 10 -19.19 8.97 -9.01
C HIS A 10 -17.75 9.48 -8.95
N HIS A 11 -16.94 9.17 -9.97
CA HIS A 11 -15.57 9.69 -10.07
C HIS A 11 -15.53 11.20 -10.21
N VAL A 12 -16.45 11.78 -11.00
CA VAL A 12 -16.57 13.24 -11.15
C VAL A 12 -16.87 13.90 -9.80
N ALA A 13 -17.88 13.41 -9.07
CA ALA A 13 -18.23 13.94 -7.75
C ALA A 13 -17.09 13.80 -6.74
N PHE A 14 -16.37 12.68 -6.77
CA PHE A 14 -15.18 12.47 -5.94
C PHE A 14 -14.07 13.49 -6.22
N PHE A 15 -13.71 13.68 -7.50
CA PHE A 15 -12.65 14.63 -7.86
C PHE A 15 -13.06 16.09 -7.65
N GLU A 16 -14.34 16.42 -7.87
CA GLU A 16 -14.89 17.75 -7.57
C GLU A 16 -14.74 18.07 -6.07
N ALA A 17 -15.16 17.16 -5.19
CA ALA A 17 -15.00 17.32 -3.74
C ALA A 17 -13.53 17.47 -3.34
N MET A 18 -12.65 16.58 -3.83
CA MET A 18 -11.21 16.63 -3.52
C MET A 18 -10.50 17.89 -4.04
N ALA A 19 -11.00 18.51 -5.10
CA ALA A 19 -10.45 19.75 -5.64
C ALA A 19 -10.89 21.00 -4.85
N THR A 20 -12.04 20.94 -4.17
CA THR A 20 -12.58 22.07 -3.39
C THR A 20 -12.23 22.00 -1.91
N GLU A 21 -12.38 20.83 -1.28
CA GLU A 21 -12.18 20.66 0.16
C GLU A 21 -11.67 19.25 0.46
N LEU A 22 -10.50 19.18 1.11
CA LEU A 22 -9.92 17.91 1.52
C LEU A 22 -10.55 17.42 2.84
N PRO A 23 -11.02 16.17 2.91
CA PRO A 23 -11.55 15.57 4.14
C PRO A 23 -10.51 15.53 5.28
N ASP A 24 -10.96 15.57 6.53
CA ASP A 24 -10.11 15.52 7.73
C ASP A 24 -9.18 14.28 7.76
N GLU A 25 -9.58 13.17 7.14
CA GLU A 25 -8.75 11.97 7.04
C GLU A 25 -7.43 12.20 6.28
N TYR A 26 -7.38 13.22 5.42
CA TYR A 26 -6.18 13.66 4.70
C TYR A 26 -5.25 14.54 5.52
N ALA A 27 -5.55 14.83 6.80
CA ALA A 27 -4.66 15.60 7.66
C ALA A 27 -3.24 15.00 7.75
N SER A 28 -3.11 13.67 7.67
CA SER A 28 -1.79 13.00 7.62
C SER A 28 -1.00 13.27 6.34
N GLN A 29 -1.68 13.73 5.28
CA GLN A 29 -1.14 14.06 3.97
C GLN A 29 -1.03 15.58 3.76
N GLU A 30 -1.04 16.38 4.83
CA GLU A 30 -0.94 17.84 4.79
C GLU A 30 0.20 18.33 3.87
N VAL A 31 1.38 17.71 3.95
CA VAL A 31 2.55 18.04 3.12
C VAL A 31 2.40 17.69 1.64
N ASN A 32 1.35 16.98 1.26
CA ASN A 32 1.05 16.52 -0.10
C ASN A 32 -0.19 17.21 -0.71
N HIS A 33 -0.68 18.31 -0.15
CA HIS A 33 -1.89 19.00 -0.62
C HIS A 33 -1.87 19.35 -2.12
N LEU A 34 -0.73 19.87 -2.61
CA LEU A 34 -0.59 20.14 -4.05
C LEU A 34 -0.64 18.86 -4.89
N THR A 35 -0.06 17.76 -4.40
CA THR A 35 -0.07 16.47 -5.10
C THR A 35 -1.49 15.88 -5.15
N LEU A 36 -2.24 15.96 -4.05
CA LEU A 36 -3.64 15.52 -4.00
C LEU A 36 -4.52 16.35 -4.95
N SER A 37 -4.33 17.68 -4.94
CA SER A 37 -5.03 18.59 -5.84
C SER A 37 -4.68 18.32 -7.31
N TYR A 38 -3.42 17.98 -7.61
CA TYR A 38 -3.01 17.57 -8.95
C TYR A 38 -3.78 16.35 -9.44
N PHE A 39 -3.94 15.32 -8.59
CA PHE A 39 -4.74 14.15 -8.96
C PHE A 39 -6.23 14.48 -9.13
N ALA A 40 -6.79 15.36 -8.29
CA ALA A 40 -8.19 15.77 -8.40
C ALA A 40 -8.46 16.56 -9.68
N VAL A 41 -7.68 17.61 -9.93
CA VAL A 41 -7.80 18.45 -11.13
C VAL A 41 -7.47 17.66 -12.40
N GLY A 42 -6.44 16.81 -12.35
CA GLY A 42 -6.10 15.89 -13.45
C GLY A 42 -7.22 14.88 -13.74
N GLY A 43 -7.85 14.33 -12.71
CA GLY A 43 -9.01 13.45 -12.83
C GLY A 43 -10.19 14.12 -13.52
N LEU A 44 -10.56 15.34 -13.11
CA LEU A 44 -11.61 16.15 -13.76
C LEU A 44 -11.26 16.45 -15.23
N SER A 45 -9.99 16.78 -15.52
CA SER A 45 -9.53 17.02 -16.89
C SER A 45 -9.67 15.77 -17.77
N LEU A 46 -9.22 14.60 -17.28
CA LEU A 46 -9.35 13.32 -17.99
C LEU A 46 -10.81 12.95 -18.25
N LEU A 47 -11.70 13.28 -17.31
CA LEU A 47 -13.13 13.06 -17.45
C LEU A 47 -13.83 14.14 -18.29
N ARG A 48 -13.14 15.22 -18.69
CA ARG A 48 -13.68 16.38 -19.42
C ARG A 48 -14.76 17.14 -18.63
N GLU A 49 -14.53 17.34 -17.33
CA GLU A 49 -15.44 18.03 -16.39
C GLU A 49 -14.70 19.13 -15.60
N LEU A 50 -13.69 19.74 -16.23
CA LEU A 50 -12.85 20.78 -15.61
C LEU A 50 -13.59 22.11 -15.40
N ASP A 51 -14.76 22.27 -16.02
CA ASP A 51 -15.68 23.40 -15.89
C ASP A 51 -16.43 23.42 -14.56
N ARG A 52 -16.43 22.32 -13.80
CA ARG A 52 -17.06 22.24 -12.48
C ARG A 52 -16.33 23.02 -11.39
N ILE A 53 -15.06 23.32 -11.61
CA ILE A 53 -14.20 23.99 -10.64
C ILE A 53 -13.85 25.40 -11.09
N ASN A 54 -13.67 26.31 -10.12
CA ASN A 54 -13.23 27.66 -10.41
C ASN A 54 -11.70 27.68 -10.67
N LYS A 55 -11.32 27.78 -11.95
CA LYS A 55 -9.92 27.75 -12.39
C LYS A 55 -9.10 28.92 -11.83
N ASP A 56 -9.69 30.11 -11.73
CA ASP A 56 -8.99 31.29 -11.23
C ASP A 56 -8.71 31.17 -9.73
N GLU A 57 -9.65 30.62 -8.98
CA GLU A 57 -9.49 30.34 -7.56
C GLU A 57 -8.43 29.28 -7.30
N ILE A 58 -8.43 28.19 -8.08
CA ILE A 58 -7.40 27.16 -8.03
C ILE A 58 -6.03 27.74 -8.39
N ALA A 59 -5.93 28.55 -9.44
CA ALA A 59 -4.68 29.20 -9.82
C ALA A 59 -4.13 30.06 -8.67
N LYS A 60 -4.99 30.92 -8.09
CA LYS A 60 -4.64 31.76 -6.94
C LYS A 60 -4.22 30.94 -5.72
N TRP A 61 -4.91 29.83 -5.46
CA TRP A 61 -4.58 28.92 -4.37
C TRP A 61 -3.22 28.25 -4.61
N VAL A 62 -2.96 27.68 -5.78
CA VAL A 62 -1.67 27.06 -6.12
C VAL A 62 -0.53 28.06 -6.02
N LEU A 63 -0.69 29.25 -6.61
CA LEU A 63 0.33 30.31 -6.59
C LEU A 63 0.67 30.78 -5.16
N SER A 64 -0.26 30.66 -4.21
CA SER A 64 0.02 30.99 -2.80
C SER A 64 1.04 30.06 -2.13
N PHE A 65 1.35 28.91 -2.72
CA PHE A 65 2.40 28.00 -2.23
C PHE A 65 3.77 28.27 -2.84
N GLN A 66 3.86 29.18 -3.82
CA GLN A 66 5.12 29.55 -4.44
C GLN A 66 6.01 30.28 -3.44
N VAL A 67 7.27 29.89 -3.37
CA VAL A 67 8.28 30.57 -2.57
C VAL A 67 9.07 31.52 -3.46
N HIS A 68 9.14 32.78 -3.04
CA HIS A 68 9.86 33.83 -3.74
C HIS A 68 11.15 34.20 -2.98
N PRO A 69 12.22 34.60 -3.68
CA PRO A 69 13.42 35.15 -3.05
C PRO A 69 13.11 36.39 -2.21
N ALA A 70 13.70 36.50 -1.02
CA ALA A 70 13.65 37.75 -0.27
C ALA A 70 14.52 38.84 -0.93
N ALA A 71 14.23 40.12 -0.68
CA ALA A 71 14.95 41.25 -1.30
C ALA A 71 16.47 41.25 -1.04
N ASN A 72 16.94 40.52 -0.02
CA ASN A 72 18.35 40.40 0.37
C ASN A 72 18.94 39.01 0.10
N ASP A 73 18.16 38.08 -0.45
CA ASP A 73 18.69 36.75 -0.79
C ASP A 73 19.53 36.85 -2.06
N ASP A 74 20.78 36.42 -1.98
CA ASP A 74 21.51 36.08 -3.19
C ASP A 74 20.82 34.86 -3.82
N ILE A 75 20.50 34.91 -5.11
CA ILE A 75 19.97 33.75 -5.85
C ILE A 75 20.98 32.58 -5.81
N GLY A 76 22.26 32.88 -5.52
CA GLY A 76 23.31 31.90 -5.23
C GLY A 76 23.35 31.34 -3.79
N SER A 77 22.42 31.71 -2.90
CA SER A 77 22.35 31.25 -1.50
C SER A 77 22.15 29.75 -1.32
N GLY A 78 21.84 29.02 -2.40
CA GLY A 78 21.59 27.59 -2.40
C GLY A 78 20.16 27.20 -2.02
N LEU A 79 19.27 28.16 -1.72
CA LEU A 79 17.87 27.92 -1.46
C LEU A 79 17.13 27.47 -2.73
N PHE A 80 16.09 26.65 -2.56
CA PHE A 80 15.20 26.23 -3.65
C PHE A 80 13.93 27.09 -3.70
N TYR A 81 13.65 27.75 -4.82
CA TYR A 81 12.52 28.67 -5.00
C TYR A 81 11.43 28.02 -5.87
N GLY A 82 10.79 27.00 -5.30
CA GLY A 82 9.71 26.24 -5.93
C GLY A 82 8.38 26.45 -5.23
N PHE A 83 7.63 25.38 -5.06
CA PHE A 83 6.38 25.36 -4.30
C PHE A 83 6.53 24.51 -3.04
N CYS A 84 5.96 24.99 -1.93
CA CYS A 84 5.84 24.22 -0.68
C CYS A 84 4.72 23.19 -0.77
N GLY A 85 4.87 22.03 -0.13
CA GLY A 85 3.82 21.01 -0.06
C GLY A 85 2.62 21.39 0.83
N SER A 86 2.85 22.21 1.85
CA SER A 86 1.82 22.78 2.75
C SER A 86 2.18 24.23 3.09
N ARG A 87 1.19 25.03 3.52
CA ARG A 87 1.45 26.35 4.12
C ARG A 87 2.03 26.22 5.53
N SER A 88 1.74 25.14 6.23
CA SER A 88 2.28 24.88 7.57
C SER A 88 3.82 24.79 7.57
N THR A 89 4.42 24.34 6.47
CA THR A 89 5.88 24.24 6.32
C THR A 89 6.55 25.60 6.12
N GLN A 90 5.79 26.69 5.98
CA GLN A 90 6.31 28.06 5.92
C GLN A 90 6.46 28.69 7.32
N PHE A 91 5.93 28.06 8.37
CA PHE A 91 6.00 28.58 9.74
C PHE A 91 7.16 27.95 10.54
N PRO A 92 7.96 28.75 11.26
CA PRO A 92 9.01 28.25 12.15
C PRO A 92 8.46 27.41 13.30
N LEU A 93 9.14 26.31 13.66
CA LEU A 93 8.93 25.66 14.95
C LEU A 93 9.57 26.52 16.07
N PRO A 94 8.85 26.87 17.15
CA PRO A 94 9.33 27.81 18.17
C PRO A 94 10.59 27.35 18.95
N ASN A 95 10.98 26.07 18.83
CA ASN A 95 12.11 25.48 19.55
C ASN A 95 13.30 25.07 18.66
N VAL A 96 13.30 25.43 17.37
CA VAL A 96 14.42 25.14 16.46
C VAL A 96 15.25 26.42 16.30
N LYS A 97 16.52 26.37 16.71
CA LYS A 97 17.46 27.52 16.70
C LYS A 97 17.77 28.07 15.31
N ASP A 98 17.38 27.35 14.26
CA ASP A 98 17.58 27.75 12.87
C ASP A 98 16.41 27.21 12.01
N PRO A 99 15.23 27.88 12.02
CA PRO A 99 14.12 27.45 11.20
C PRO A 99 14.46 27.76 9.75
N CYS A 100 14.85 26.77 8.96
CA CYS A 100 14.96 26.93 7.51
C CYS A 100 13.63 27.48 6.97
N HIS A 101 13.63 28.75 6.59
CA HIS A 101 12.44 29.54 6.26
C HIS A 101 11.77 29.15 4.92
N ASN A 102 12.31 28.14 4.24
CA ASN A 102 11.88 27.71 2.91
C ASN A 102 11.91 26.17 2.85
N VAL A 103 10.76 25.52 2.70
CA VAL A 103 10.67 24.07 2.47
C VAL A 103 10.00 23.79 1.12
N SER A 104 10.44 24.53 0.10
CA SER A 104 10.11 24.19 -1.28
C SER A 104 10.53 22.76 -1.56
N HIS A 105 9.66 22.02 -2.25
CA HIS A 105 9.89 20.62 -2.57
C HIS A 105 9.68 20.37 -4.06
N LEU A 106 10.58 19.59 -4.65
CA LEU A 106 10.61 19.39 -6.09
C LEU A 106 9.34 18.70 -6.62
N ALA A 107 8.82 17.70 -5.91
CA ALA A 107 7.56 17.03 -6.30
C ALA A 107 6.33 17.95 -6.17
N SER A 108 6.32 18.85 -5.20
CA SER A 108 5.25 19.83 -5.01
C SER A 108 5.28 20.89 -6.10
N THR A 109 6.49 21.30 -6.51
CA THR A 109 6.74 22.20 -7.65
C THR A 109 6.24 21.60 -8.96
N TYR A 110 6.55 20.32 -9.22
CA TYR A 110 6.00 19.58 -10.35
C TYR A 110 4.46 19.58 -10.33
N SER A 111 3.86 19.25 -9.18
CA SER A 111 2.40 19.17 -9.04
C SER A 111 1.73 20.52 -9.26
N ALA A 112 2.29 21.59 -8.71
CA ALA A 112 1.80 22.96 -8.89
C ALA A 112 1.81 23.39 -10.37
N LEU A 113 2.94 23.24 -11.06
CA LEU A 113 3.03 23.60 -12.48
C LEU A 113 2.12 22.74 -13.35
N ALA A 114 1.98 21.45 -13.03
CA ALA A 114 1.07 20.57 -13.74
C ALA A 114 -0.40 20.99 -13.56
N ILE A 115 -0.83 21.36 -12.35
CA ILE A 115 -2.18 21.92 -12.10
C ILE A 115 -2.39 23.17 -12.95
N LEU A 116 -1.46 24.13 -12.86
CA LEU A 116 -1.54 25.41 -13.59
C LEU A 116 -1.64 25.17 -15.11
N LYS A 117 -0.86 24.22 -15.65
CA LYS A 117 -0.92 23.84 -17.07
C LYS A 117 -2.25 23.17 -17.43
N ILE A 118 -2.80 22.29 -16.59
CA ILE A 118 -4.08 21.61 -16.82
C ILE A 118 -5.25 22.61 -16.87
N ILE A 119 -5.27 23.61 -15.98
CA ILE A 119 -6.33 24.63 -15.95
C ILE A 119 -6.15 25.71 -17.03
N GLY A 120 -5.02 25.72 -17.74
CA GLY A 120 -4.73 26.67 -18.82
C GLY A 120 -4.17 28.01 -18.32
N TYR A 121 -3.54 28.04 -17.15
CA TYR A 121 -2.85 29.22 -16.65
C TYR A 121 -1.56 29.47 -17.44
N ASP A 122 -1.29 30.73 -17.77
CA ASP A 122 -0.07 31.12 -18.48
C ASP A 122 1.14 31.13 -17.52
N LEU A 123 2.03 30.14 -17.69
CA LEU A 123 3.22 29.97 -16.87
C LEU A 123 4.24 31.10 -17.05
N ALA A 124 4.12 31.93 -18.09
CA ALA A 124 4.96 33.12 -18.26
C ALA A 124 4.82 34.14 -17.10
N ASN A 125 3.72 34.06 -16.34
CA ASN A 125 3.48 34.91 -15.17
C ASN A 125 4.20 34.43 -13.90
N ILE A 126 4.91 33.30 -13.95
CA ILE A 126 5.69 32.75 -12.84
C ILE A 126 7.14 33.19 -13.00
N ASP A 127 7.82 33.50 -11.90
CA ASP A 127 9.28 33.70 -11.91
C ASP A 127 10.02 32.39 -12.22
N CYS A 128 10.10 32.06 -13.50
CA CYS A 128 10.76 30.87 -14.00
C CYS A 128 12.28 30.94 -13.82
N LYS A 129 12.85 32.15 -13.75
CA LYS A 129 14.29 32.34 -13.66
C LYS A 129 14.82 31.91 -12.30
N ALA A 130 14.22 32.41 -11.20
CA ALA A 130 14.61 31.99 -9.85
C ALA A 130 14.37 30.50 -9.63
N LEU A 131 13.26 29.97 -10.16
CA LEU A 131 12.92 28.56 -10.10
C LEU A 131 13.97 27.68 -10.78
N LEU A 132 14.34 27.98 -12.04
CA LEU A 132 15.28 27.15 -12.80
C LEU A 132 16.72 27.27 -12.29
N LEU A 133 17.15 28.47 -11.90
CA LEU A 133 18.47 28.67 -11.29
C LEU A 133 18.62 27.86 -10.01
N SER A 134 17.60 27.88 -9.14
CA SER A 134 17.62 27.13 -7.90
C SER A 134 17.38 25.63 -8.09
N LEU A 135 16.60 25.21 -9.09
CA LEU A 135 16.45 23.82 -9.50
C LEU A 135 17.80 23.20 -9.87
N LYS A 136 18.63 23.95 -10.61
CA LYS A 136 19.96 23.49 -11.03
C LYS A 136 20.87 23.18 -9.83
N MET A 137 20.71 23.91 -8.74
CA MET A 137 21.48 23.70 -7.50
C MET A 137 21.10 22.41 -6.77
N LEU A 138 19.93 21.83 -7.05
CA LEU A 138 19.52 20.55 -6.49
C LEU A 138 20.18 19.36 -7.19
N GLN A 139 20.76 19.57 -8.39
CA GLN A 139 21.42 18.52 -9.14
C GLN A 139 22.76 18.15 -8.47
N GLN A 140 22.93 16.88 -8.19
CA GLN A 140 24.12 16.33 -7.57
C GLN A 140 25.22 16.04 -8.59
N PRO A 141 26.49 15.89 -8.16
CA PRO A 141 27.60 15.62 -9.05
C PRO A 141 27.44 14.35 -9.92
N ASP A 142 26.73 13.35 -9.40
CA ASP A 142 26.42 12.08 -10.07
C ASP A 142 25.25 12.18 -11.07
N GLY A 143 24.59 13.34 -11.17
CA GLY A 143 23.44 13.59 -12.04
C GLY A 143 22.07 13.39 -11.39
N SER A 144 22.02 12.87 -10.17
CA SER A 144 20.77 12.75 -9.39
C SER A 144 20.26 14.11 -8.92
N PHE A 145 19.03 14.16 -8.38
CA PHE A 145 18.44 15.38 -7.84
C PHE A 145 18.00 15.17 -6.40
N MET A 146 18.28 16.16 -5.54
CA MET A 146 17.64 16.27 -4.23
C MET A 146 16.26 16.92 -4.36
N PRO A 147 15.30 16.58 -3.50
CA PRO A 147 13.98 17.21 -3.51
C PRO A 147 13.96 18.60 -2.88
N THR A 148 14.91 18.90 -1.99
CA THR A 148 15.00 20.13 -1.21
C THR A 148 16.47 20.53 -1.06
N HIS A 149 16.74 21.80 -0.78
CA HIS A 149 18.12 22.30 -0.62
C HIS A 149 18.79 21.89 0.69
N ILE A 150 18.02 21.50 1.70
CA ILE A 150 18.54 21.07 3.02
C ILE A 150 19.10 19.64 3.02
N GLY A 151 18.98 18.93 1.90
CA GLY A 151 19.38 17.53 1.77
C GLY A 151 18.28 16.55 2.15
N ALA A 152 18.16 15.50 1.35
CA ALA A 152 17.21 14.40 1.52
C ALA A 152 17.62 13.24 0.58
N GLU A 153 16.73 12.28 0.34
CA GLU A 153 17.01 11.18 -0.59
C GLU A 153 17.17 11.68 -2.04
N THR A 154 17.98 10.98 -2.83
CA THR A 154 18.16 11.25 -4.26
C THR A 154 17.74 10.01 -5.04
N ASP A 155 16.76 10.16 -5.91
CA ASP A 155 16.26 9.06 -6.74
C ASP A 155 15.61 9.54 -8.04
N LEU A 156 15.22 8.59 -8.89
CA LEU A 156 14.64 8.86 -10.20
C LEU A 156 13.37 9.72 -10.19
N ARG A 157 12.60 9.77 -9.09
CA ARG A 157 11.40 10.63 -9.02
C ARG A 157 11.77 12.09 -9.21
N PHE A 158 12.88 12.50 -8.60
CA PHE A 158 13.34 13.88 -8.62
C PHE A 158 13.99 14.24 -9.95
N VAL A 159 14.68 13.30 -10.57
CA VAL A 159 15.16 13.46 -11.95
C VAL A 159 13.99 13.66 -12.92
N TYR A 160 12.93 12.86 -12.80
CA TYR A 160 11.71 13.03 -13.58
C TYR A 160 11.02 14.37 -13.30
N CYS A 161 10.87 14.75 -12.02
CA CYS A 161 10.24 16.03 -11.67
C CYS A 161 11.03 17.20 -12.26
N ALA A 162 12.37 17.20 -12.16
CA ALA A 162 13.21 18.23 -12.76
C ALA A 162 13.05 18.29 -14.29
N ALA A 163 13.10 17.14 -14.97
CA ALA A 163 12.92 17.07 -16.42
C ALA A 163 11.51 17.53 -16.86
N ALA A 164 10.47 17.16 -16.11
CA ALA A 164 9.10 17.58 -16.37
C ALA A 164 8.89 19.08 -16.15
N ILE A 165 9.51 19.66 -15.11
CA ILE A 165 9.47 21.11 -14.86
C ILE A 165 10.13 21.86 -16.01
N CYS A 166 11.37 21.49 -16.37
CA CYS A 166 12.09 22.09 -17.51
C CYS A 166 11.29 21.97 -18.82
N SER A 167 10.69 20.81 -19.07
CA SER A 167 9.84 20.59 -20.25
C SER A 167 8.54 21.39 -20.21
N MET A 168 7.90 21.56 -19.05
CA MET A 168 6.67 22.35 -18.94
C MET A 168 6.89 23.83 -19.19
N LEU A 169 8.06 24.35 -18.80
CA LEU A 169 8.49 25.73 -18.96
C LEU A 169 9.21 26.00 -20.29
N ASP A 170 9.48 24.96 -21.07
CA ASP A 170 10.27 25.02 -22.31
C ASP A 170 11.67 25.64 -22.13
N ASP A 171 12.29 25.42 -20.96
CA ASP A 171 13.61 25.93 -20.62
C ASP A 171 14.41 24.86 -19.84
N TRP A 172 15.53 24.43 -20.44
CA TRP A 172 16.40 23.37 -19.92
C TRP A 172 17.64 23.92 -19.19
N THR A 173 17.73 25.23 -18.94
CA THR A 173 18.86 25.82 -18.20
C THR A 173 18.94 25.34 -16.75
N GLY A 174 17.82 24.86 -16.20
CA GLY A 174 17.70 24.35 -14.83
C GLY A 174 18.27 22.96 -14.58
N MET A 175 18.83 22.26 -15.58
CA MET A 175 19.50 20.97 -15.36
C MET A 175 20.59 20.66 -16.39
N ASP A 176 21.59 19.89 -15.98
CA ASP A 176 22.52 19.20 -16.88
C ASP A 176 21.89 17.87 -17.34
N LYS A 177 21.40 17.87 -18.60
CA LYS A 177 20.76 16.71 -19.22
C LYS A 177 21.69 15.51 -19.38
N LEU A 178 22.98 15.74 -19.65
CA LEU A 178 23.93 14.65 -19.91
C LEU A 178 24.25 13.90 -18.63
N LYS A 179 24.50 14.61 -17.53
CA LYS A 179 24.67 13.97 -16.21
C LYS A 179 23.43 13.26 -15.74
N ALA A 180 22.25 13.88 -15.91
CA ALA A 180 20.99 13.23 -15.57
C ALA A 180 20.77 11.94 -16.39
N LYS A 181 21.11 11.94 -17.68
CA LYS A 181 21.09 10.73 -18.52
C LYS A 181 22.02 9.66 -17.95
N GLU A 182 23.28 9.99 -17.63
CA GLU A 182 24.25 9.04 -17.07
C GLU A 182 23.73 8.41 -15.77
N TYR A 183 23.17 9.22 -14.87
CA TYR A 183 22.55 8.71 -13.65
C TYR A 183 21.41 7.72 -13.95
N ILE A 184 20.50 8.08 -14.87
CA ILE A 184 19.38 7.22 -15.26
C ILE A 184 19.90 5.89 -15.83
N LEU A 185 20.90 5.92 -16.70
CA LEU A 185 21.49 4.69 -17.27
C LEU A 185 22.04 3.78 -16.18
N ASN A 186 22.68 4.33 -15.15
CA ASN A 186 23.18 3.57 -14.00
C ASN A 186 22.06 2.97 -13.12
N CYS A 187 20.82 3.43 -13.27
CA CYS A 187 19.65 2.87 -12.57
C CYS A 187 19.03 1.68 -13.30
N GLN A 188 19.40 1.37 -14.54
CA GLN A 188 18.92 0.17 -15.22
C GLN A 188 19.50 -1.07 -14.54
N SER A 189 18.63 -1.96 -14.07
CA SER A 189 19.04 -3.18 -13.38
C SER A 189 19.25 -4.33 -14.35
N TYR A 190 19.80 -5.44 -13.83
CA TYR A 190 20.11 -6.65 -14.60
C TYR A 190 18.91 -7.29 -15.30
N ASP A 191 17.69 -6.97 -14.87
CA ASP A 191 16.46 -7.56 -15.39
C ASP A 191 15.74 -6.65 -16.40
N GLY A 192 16.36 -5.53 -16.79
CA GLY A 192 15.90 -4.60 -17.83
C GLY A 192 15.11 -3.40 -17.33
N GLY A 193 14.45 -3.50 -16.17
CA GLY A 193 13.75 -2.39 -15.55
C GLY A 193 14.70 -1.40 -14.85
N PHE A 194 14.14 -0.32 -14.29
CA PHE A 194 14.92 0.65 -13.53
C PHE A 194 14.57 0.62 -12.05
N GLY A 195 15.60 0.57 -11.21
CA GLY A 195 15.49 0.80 -9.79
C GLY A 195 15.42 2.29 -9.46
N MET A 196 14.97 2.65 -8.26
CA MET A 196 14.87 4.06 -7.83
C MET A 196 16.24 4.76 -7.78
N VAL A 197 17.27 4.00 -7.41
CA VAL A 197 18.67 4.42 -7.35
C VAL A 197 19.56 3.35 -8.02
N PRO A 198 20.81 3.67 -8.40
CA PRO A 198 21.73 2.69 -8.97
C PRO A 198 21.89 1.45 -8.10
N GLY A 199 21.79 0.27 -8.72
CA GLY A 199 21.91 -1.03 -8.05
C GLY A 199 20.68 -1.50 -7.27
N SER A 200 19.57 -0.74 -7.25
CA SER A 200 18.33 -1.17 -6.58
C SER A 200 17.44 -2.07 -7.46
N GLU A 201 16.49 -2.75 -6.83
CA GLU A 201 15.50 -3.60 -7.50
C GLU A 201 14.64 -2.77 -8.48
N SER A 202 14.46 -3.28 -9.69
CA SER A 202 13.60 -2.65 -10.70
C SER A 202 12.17 -2.47 -10.24
N HIS A 203 11.64 -1.26 -10.40
CA HIS A 203 10.32 -0.86 -9.92
C HIS A 203 9.53 -0.12 -11.02
N GLY A 204 8.22 -0.36 -11.13
CA GLY A 204 7.37 0.24 -12.17
C GLY A 204 7.38 1.76 -12.15
N GLY A 205 7.33 2.36 -10.96
CA GLY A 205 7.44 3.82 -10.80
C GLY A 205 8.82 4.37 -11.18
N GLY A 206 9.90 3.69 -10.81
CA GLY A 206 11.27 4.10 -11.18
C GLY A 206 11.50 3.98 -12.68
N THR A 207 11.02 2.89 -13.27
CA THR A 207 11.04 2.63 -14.72
C THR A 207 10.29 3.72 -15.49
N PHE A 208 9.09 4.12 -15.04
CA PHE A 208 8.40 5.25 -15.64
C PHE A 208 9.20 6.54 -15.54
N CYS A 209 9.71 6.87 -14.36
CA CYS A 209 10.47 8.10 -14.15
C CYS A 209 11.71 8.17 -15.05
N ALA A 210 12.46 7.06 -15.16
CA ALA A 210 13.62 6.95 -16.05
C ALA A 210 13.25 7.20 -17.52
N VAL A 211 12.31 6.40 -18.04
CA VAL A 211 11.96 6.41 -19.47
C VAL A 211 11.29 7.73 -19.86
N ALA A 212 10.37 8.24 -19.02
CA ALA A 212 9.72 9.52 -19.26
C ALA A 212 10.73 10.68 -19.21
N ALA A 213 11.65 10.70 -18.25
CA ALA A 213 12.69 11.73 -18.19
C ALA A 213 13.59 11.71 -19.44
N LEU A 214 14.06 10.53 -19.85
CA LEU A 214 14.87 10.38 -21.06
C LEU A 214 14.11 10.82 -22.32
N HIS A 215 12.83 10.49 -22.42
CA HIS A 215 11.97 10.93 -23.51
C HIS A 215 11.81 12.45 -23.54
N LEU A 216 11.49 13.08 -22.40
CA LEU A 216 11.35 14.54 -22.28
C LEU A 216 12.66 15.26 -22.62
N MET A 217 13.81 14.71 -22.22
CA MET A 217 15.13 15.27 -22.53
C MET A 217 15.55 15.11 -24.00
N GLY A 218 14.80 14.31 -24.77
CA GLY A 218 15.06 14.03 -26.19
C GLY A 218 16.07 12.89 -26.44
N PHE A 219 16.33 12.04 -25.45
CA PHE A 219 17.27 10.91 -25.57
C PHE A 219 16.62 9.61 -26.06
N ILE A 220 15.29 9.49 -25.99
CA ILE A 220 14.53 8.37 -26.56
C ILE A 220 13.56 8.93 -27.61
N GLN A 221 13.70 8.47 -28.86
CA GLN A 221 12.75 8.74 -29.94
C GLN A 221 11.82 7.54 -30.15
N VAL A 222 10.61 7.83 -30.64
CA VAL A 222 9.48 6.89 -30.74
C VAL A 222 9.70 5.81 -31.82
N ASP A 223 10.66 6.01 -32.74
CA ASP A 223 10.99 5.07 -33.82
C ASP A 223 12.18 4.18 -33.46
N LEU A 224 12.00 3.33 -32.45
CA LEU A 224 13.00 2.37 -31.96
C LEU A 224 13.29 1.19 -32.92
N ALA A 225 12.84 1.28 -34.16
CA ALA A 225 13.06 0.26 -35.18
C ALA A 225 14.35 0.49 -36.01
N SER A 226 15.03 1.65 -35.92
CA SER A 226 16.09 1.97 -36.89
C SER A 226 17.55 1.87 -36.43
N ASP A 227 17.95 1.90 -35.15
CA ASP A 227 19.39 1.83 -34.83
C ASP A 227 19.75 1.10 -33.52
N LEU A 228 20.06 -0.19 -33.65
CA LEU A 228 20.55 -1.11 -32.61
C LEU A 228 22.08 -1.02 -32.38
N ARG A 229 22.73 0.14 -32.54
CA ARG A 229 24.21 0.21 -32.60
C ARG A 229 24.93 1.27 -31.76
N ASP A 230 24.28 1.93 -30.82
CA ASP A 230 25.01 2.76 -29.84
C ASP A 230 25.01 2.14 -28.44
N SER A 231 26.19 1.73 -27.98
CA SER A 231 26.47 1.15 -26.65
C SER A 231 26.30 2.15 -25.48
N THR A 232 25.75 3.33 -25.73
CA THR A 232 25.43 4.38 -24.74
C THR A 232 23.92 4.55 -24.54
N SER A 233 23.15 3.55 -24.97
CA SER A 233 21.69 3.50 -24.94
C SER A 233 21.19 2.47 -23.93
N ILE A 234 19.96 2.70 -23.45
CA ILE A 234 19.23 1.76 -22.60
C ILE A 234 19.01 0.43 -23.34
N ASP A 235 19.07 -0.70 -22.63
CA ASP A 235 18.66 -1.97 -23.23
C ASP A 235 17.14 -2.00 -23.36
N THR A 236 16.63 -1.59 -24.53
CA THR A 236 15.20 -1.47 -24.79
C THR A 236 14.51 -2.82 -24.96
N CYS A 237 15.23 -3.86 -25.40
CA CYS A 237 14.69 -5.20 -25.53
C CYS A 237 14.39 -5.79 -24.15
N MET A 238 15.37 -5.73 -23.24
CA MET A 238 15.19 -6.20 -21.87
C MET A 238 14.16 -5.35 -21.10
N LEU A 239 14.15 -4.03 -21.31
CA LEU A 239 13.14 -3.15 -20.73
C LEU A 239 11.73 -3.51 -21.20
N LEU A 240 11.55 -3.75 -22.51
CA LEU A 240 10.26 -4.15 -23.07
C LEU A 240 9.79 -5.48 -22.48
N GLU A 241 10.66 -6.48 -22.45
CA GLU A 241 10.36 -7.78 -21.84
C GLU A 241 9.98 -7.62 -20.36
N TRP A 242 10.74 -6.82 -19.61
CA TRP A 242 10.47 -6.52 -18.21
C TRP A 242 9.08 -5.94 -18.02
N CYS A 243 8.69 -4.94 -18.83
CA CYS A 243 7.38 -4.30 -18.78
C CYS A 243 6.24 -5.28 -19.10
N LEU A 244 6.38 -6.11 -20.14
CA LEU A 244 5.35 -7.08 -20.53
C LEU A 244 5.14 -8.14 -19.45
N GLN A 245 6.20 -8.58 -18.77
CA GLN A 245 6.13 -9.50 -17.62
C GLN A 245 5.53 -8.88 -16.35
N ARG A 246 5.10 -7.61 -16.37
CA ARG A 246 4.38 -6.99 -15.25
C ARG A 246 2.88 -7.19 -15.32
N GLN A 247 2.31 -7.48 -16.49
CA GLN A 247 0.90 -7.85 -16.55
C GLN A 247 0.74 -9.29 -16.03
N VAL A 248 -0.05 -9.48 -14.98
CA VAL A 248 -0.25 -10.80 -14.37
C VAL A 248 -1.64 -11.35 -14.69
N THR A 249 -1.91 -12.57 -14.24
CA THR A 249 -3.10 -13.35 -14.63
C THR A 249 -4.43 -12.74 -14.19
N ASP A 250 -4.44 -11.82 -13.22
CA ASP A 250 -5.64 -11.07 -12.83
C ASP A 250 -5.97 -9.91 -13.79
N GLY A 251 -5.11 -9.67 -14.80
CA GLY A 251 -5.22 -8.61 -15.80
C GLY A 251 -4.53 -7.30 -15.39
N GLY A 252 -4.23 -7.11 -14.11
CA GLY A 252 -3.55 -5.95 -13.58
C GLY A 252 -2.03 -5.99 -13.77
N PHE A 253 -1.38 -4.90 -13.35
CA PHE A 253 0.08 -4.78 -13.38
C PHE A 253 0.65 -4.83 -11.97
N GLN A 254 1.68 -5.63 -11.76
CA GLN A 254 2.52 -5.58 -10.57
C GLN A 254 3.66 -4.56 -10.76
N GLY A 255 4.06 -3.87 -9.69
CA GLY A 255 5.17 -2.91 -9.75
C GLY A 255 6.55 -3.56 -9.78
N ARG A 256 6.65 -4.79 -9.29
CA ARG A 256 7.87 -5.58 -9.16
C ARG A 256 7.54 -7.05 -9.33
N ARG A 257 8.55 -7.86 -9.63
CA ARG A 257 8.40 -9.31 -9.73
C ARG A 257 7.87 -9.88 -8.40
N ASN A 258 6.96 -10.84 -8.49
CA ASN A 258 6.37 -11.55 -7.35
C ASN A 258 5.65 -10.63 -6.33
N LYS A 259 5.06 -9.52 -6.80
CA LYS A 259 4.21 -8.65 -5.98
C LYS A 259 2.78 -8.67 -6.52
N LEU A 260 1.86 -8.17 -5.70
CA LEU A 260 0.46 -8.06 -6.11
C LEU A 260 0.29 -7.00 -7.20
N SER A 261 -0.77 -7.16 -7.99
CA SER A 261 -1.24 -6.12 -8.89
C SER A 261 -1.71 -4.90 -8.13
N ASP A 262 -1.45 -3.73 -8.70
CA ASP A 262 -1.96 -2.45 -8.21
C ASP A 262 -2.40 -1.60 -9.41
N THR A 263 -3.55 -0.94 -9.26
CA THR A 263 -4.14 -0.01 -10.22
C THR A 263 -3.17 1.02 -10.78
N CYS A 264 -2.26 1.57 -9.94
CA CYS A 264 -1.37 2.65 -10.37
C CYS A 264 -0.36 2.18 -11.43
N TYR A 265 0.02 0.90 -11.45
CA TYR A 265 0.96 0.38 -12.46
C TYR A 265 0.35 0.25 -13.85
N ALA A 266 -0.98 0.31 -13.98
CA ALA A 266 -1.61 0.48 -15.28
C ALA A 266 -1.15 1.78 -15.96
N PHE A 267 -0.91 2.84 -15.17
CA PHE A 267 -0.31 4.07 -15.65
C PHE A 267 1.22 3.96 -15.73
N TRP A 268 1.90 3.55 -14.65
CA TRP A 268 3.37 3.57 -14.63
C TRP A 268 4.00 2.66 -15.68
N VAL A 269 3.58 1.39 -15.74
CA VAL A 269 4.12 0.43 -16.73
C VAL A 269 3.51 0.68 -18.11
N GLY A 270 2.21 0.95 -18.18
CA GLY A 270 1.52 1.28 -19.43
C GLY A 270 2.09 2.52 -20.11
N GLY A 271 2.46 3.55 -19.36
CA GLY A 271 3.10 4.76 -19.86
C GLY A 271 4.46 4.49 -20.49
N VAL A 272 5.28 3.64 -19.87
CA VAL A 272 6.55 3.18 -20.46
C VAL A 272 6.30 2.47 -21.79
N LEU A 273 5.39 1.49 -21.81
CA LEU A 273 5.03 0.77 -23.03
C LEU A 273 4.48 1.70 -24.12
N LYS A 274 3.77 2.77 -23.75
CA LYS A 274 3.28 3.78 -24.69
C LYS A 274 4.42 4.61 -25.28
N ILE A 275 5.38 5.04 -24.47
CA ILE A 275 6.57 5.78 -24.92
C ILE A 275 7.41 4.92 -25.87
N LEU A 276 7.54 3.62 -25.57
CA LEU A 276 8.26 2.65 -26.41
C LEU A 276 7.48 2.19 -27.66
N GLY A 277 6.27 2.68 -27.90
CA GLY A 277 5.43 2.25 -29.04
C GLY A 277 4.83 0.84 -28.90
N ALA A 278 5.00 0.18 -27.76
CA ALA A 278 4.67 -1.22 -27.51
C ALA A 278 3.36 -1.44 -26.72
N TYR A 279 2.59 -0.40 -26.43
CA TYR A 279 1.34 -0.50 -25.66
C TYR A 279 0.32 -1.47 -26.26
N HIS A 280 0.35 -1.68 -27.58
CA HIS A 280 -0.55 -2.60 -28.29
C HIS A 280 -0.30 -4.08 -27.96
N LEU A 281 0.81 -4.42 -27.28
CA LEU A 281 1.17 -5.79 -26.91
C LEU A 281 0.51 -6.27 -25.59
N ILE A 282 -0.16 -5.39 -24.85
CA ILE A 282 -0.80 -5.76 -23.57
C ILE A 282 -2.20 -6.34 -23.80
N ASP A 283 -2.67 -7.17 -22.86
CA ASP A 283 -4.08 -7.58 -22.83
C ASP A 283 -4.94 -6.44 -22.26
N SER A 284 -5.38 -5.56 -23.15
CA SER A 284 -6.23 -4.41 -22.81
C SER A 284 -7.60 -4.81 -22.27
N CYS A 285 -8.13 -5.97 -22.65
CA CYS A 285 -9.43 -6.45 -22.19
C CYS A 285 -9.35 -6.94 -20.74
N ALA A 286 -8.30 -7.70 -20.40
CA ALA A 286 -8.03 -8.13 -19.03
C ALA A 286 -7.72 -6.93 -18.13
N LEU A 287 -6.88 -5.98 -18.59
CA LEU A 287 -6.56 -4.77 -17.83
C LEU A 287 -7.82 -3.94 -17.52
N ARG A 288 -8.67 -3.72 -18.53
CA ARG A 288 -9.92 -2.99 -18.33
C ARG A 288 -10.81 -3.71 -17.33
N SER A 289 -10.92 -5.03 -17.43
CA SER A 289 -11.73 -5.83 -16.50
C SER A 289 -11.22 -5.71 -15.07
N PHE A 290 -9.90 -5.82 -14.86
CA PHE A 290 -9.24 -5.60 -13.58
C PHE A 290 -9.55 -4.22 -13.00
N LEU A 291 -9.31 -3.14 -13.76
CA LEU A 291 -9.53 -1.77 -13.27
C LEU A 291 -10.99 -1.50 -12.90
N LEU A 292 -11.94 -2.06 -13.66
CA LEU A 292 -13.37 -1.96 -13.32
C LEU A 292 -13.72 -2.69 -12.02
N THR A 293 -12.95 -3.71 -11.64
CA THR A 293 -13.12 -4.39 -10.36
C THR A 293 -12.63 -3.57 -9.17
N CYS A 294 -11.70 -2.64 -9.39
CA CYS A 294 -11.09 -1.79 -8.38
C CYS A 294 -11.90 -0.51 -8.09
N GLN A 295 -12.99 -0.26 -8.83
CA GLN A 295 -13.86 0.88 -8.55
C GLN A 295 -14.55 0.72 -7.19
N SER A 296 -14.55 1.78 -6.40
CA SER A 296 -15.32 1.82 -5.14
C SER A 296 -16.81 2.05 -5.46
N PRO A 297 -17.73 1.25 -4.88
CA PRO A 297 -19.18 1.43 -5.04
C PRO A 297 -19.73 2.59 -4.19
N VAL A 298 -18.89 3.21 -3.37
CA VAL A 298 -19.24 4.34 -2.51
C VAL A 298 -18.27 5.48 -2.84
N ILE A 299 -18.78 6.71 -2.91
CA ILE A 299 -17.94 7.92 -2.81
C ILE A 299 -17.39 7.94 -1.38
N ASP A 300 -16.39 7.11 -1.14
CA ASP A 300 -15.72 7.02 0.15
C ASP A 300 -14.49 7.89 0.07
N LEU A 301 -14.67 9.13 0.52
CA LEU A 301 -13.59 10.08 0.76
C LEU A 301 -12.52 9.52 1.72
N ARG A 302 -12.79 8.40 2.42
CA ARG A 302 -11.86 7.72 3.32
C ARG A 302 -10.87 6.77 2.65
N THR A 303 -11.09 6.39 1.38
CA THR A 303 -10.26 5.39 0.68
C THR A 303 -9.72 5.93 -0.64
N SER A 304 -8.97 7.03 -0.57
CA SER A 304 -8.07 7.45 -1.66
C SER A 304 -6.60 7.39 -1.21
N SER A 305 -6.30 6.38 -0.40
CA SER A 305 -4.96 5.82 -0.33
C SER A 305 -4.73 4.96 -1.58
N ILE A 306 -3.92 5.46 -2.51
CA ILE A 306 -3.10 4.61 -3.38
C ILE A 306 -2.55 3.52 -2.46
N SER A 307 -3.04 2.29 -2.63
CA SER A 307 -3.03 1.27 -1.59
C SER A 307 -1.65 0.63 -1.48
N LEU A 308 -0.73 1.34 -0.84
CA LEU A 308 0.56 0.84 -0.40
C LEU A 308 0.39 -0.09 0.82
N ILE A 309 0.66 -1.37 0.59
CA ILE A 309 1.20 -2.40 1.53
C ILE A 309 0.17 -3.07 2.51
N PRO A 310 0.51 -4.23 3.12
CA PRO A 310 0.15 -5.58 2.74
C PRO A 310 -1.10 -6.10 3.46
N PHE A 311 -1.96 -6.80 2.72
CA PHE A 311 -3.29 -7.28 3.12
C PHE A 311 -3.37 -8.30 4.29
N SER A 312 -2.25 -8.67 4.94
CA SER A 312 -2.23 -9.67 6.02
C SER A 312 -1.86 -9.11 7.40
N ASP A 313 -1.19 -7.96 7.51
CA ASP A 313 -0.91 -7.30 8.80
C ASP A 313 -2.06 -6.36 9.22
N SER A 314 -2.82 -5.87 8.23
CA SER A 314 -3.92 -4.92 8.42
C SER A 314 -5.20 -5.56 8.98
N SER A 315 -5.47 -6.84 8.71
CA SER A 315 -6.71 -7.49 9.17
C SER A 315 -6.73 -7.71 10.69
N GLY A 316 -5.63 -8.21 11.28
CA GLY A 316 -5.52 -8.40 12.73
C GLY A 316 -5.52 -7.07 13.50
N ALA A 317 -4.83 -6.05 12.99
CA ALA A 317 -4.83 -4.71 13.57
C ALA A 317 -6.21 -4.04 13.49
N GLN A 318 -6.92 -4.19 12.37
CA GLN A 318 -8.27 -3.67 12.17
C GLN A 318 -9.29 -4.35 13.08
N VAL A 319 -9.23 -5.69 13.20
CA VAL A 319 -10.09 -6.46 14.13
C VAL A 319 -9.84 -6.03 15.57
N LEU A 320 -8.58 -5.85 15.99
CA LEU A 320 -8.25 -5.38 17.34
C LEU A 320 -8.77 -3.96 17.60
N TYR A 321 -8.59 -3.06 16.64
CA TYR A 321 -9.05 -1.68 16.74
C TYR A 321 -10.55 -1.60 16.93
N TYR A 322 -11.34 -2.27 16.08
CA TYR A 322 -12.80 -2.30 16.21
C TYR A 322 -13.25 -3.01 17.49
N ALA A 323 -12.60 -4.11 17.89
CA ALA A 323 -12.93 -4.80 19.13
C ALA A 323 -12.75 -3.91 20.36
N VAL A 324 -11.62 -3.19 20.47
CA VAL A 324 -11.33 -2.31 21.60
C VAL A 324 -12.20 -1.06 21.59
N LEU A 325 -12.40 -0.45 20.42
CA LEU A 325 -13.24 0.74 20.26
C LEU A 325 -14.69 0.45 20.63
N THR A 326 -15.27 -0.62 20.09
CA THR A 326 -16.66 -1.02 20.37
C THR A 326 -16.83 -1.49 21.81
N LEU A 327 -15.83 -2.17 22.40
CA LEU A 327 -15.86 -2.53 23.82
C LEU A 327 -15.93 -1.28 24.71
N ARG A 328 -15.19 -0.22 24.38
CA ARG A 328 -15.17 1.04 25.14
C ARG A 328 -16.45 1.86 24.97
N LEU A 329 -17.05 1.86 23.77
CA LEU A 329 -18.20 2.70 23.45
C LEU A 329 -19.56 2.03 23.71
N SER A 330 -19.68 0.74 23.43
CA SER A 330 -20.97 0.02 23.37
C SER A 330 -20.99 -1.29 24.17
N GLY A 331 -19.88 -1.65 24.82
CA GLY A 331 -19.75 -2.84 25.66
C GLY A 331 -19.60 -4.15 24.87
N HIS A 332 -19.39 -5.25 25.59
CA HIS A 332 -19.00 -6.55 25.01
C HIS A 332 -20.03 -7.15 24.04
N LYS A 333 -21.31 -6.80 24.16
CA LYS A 333 -22.40 -7.38 23.34
C LYS A 333 -22.35 -6.93 21.87
N ALA A 334 -21.79 -5.75 21.61
CA ALA A 334 -21.69 -5.18 20.26
C ALA A 334 -20.38 -5.54 19.54
N VAL A 335 -19.41 -6.13 20.26
CA VAL A 335 -18.06 -6.39 19.75
C VAL A 335 -18.10 -7.31 18.52
N TYR A 336 -18.87 -8.39 18.56
CA TYR A 336 -18.94 -9.32 17.43
C TYR A 336 -19.50 -8.65 16.16
N ALA A 337 -20.57 -7.87 16.28
CA ALA A 337 -21.18 -7.18 15.14
C ALA A 337 -20.21 -6.21 14.45
N ALA A 338 -19.33 -5.57 15.22
CA ALA A 338 -18.31 -4.67 14.67
C ALA A 338 -17.15 -5.41 13.98
N VAL A 339 -16.81 -6.63 14.45
CA VAL A 339 -15.66 -7.38 13.95
C VAL A 339 -16.01 -8.54 13.03
N GLU A 340 -17.30 -8.83 12.80
CA GLU A 340 -17.77 -10.02 12.08
C GLU A 340 -17.11 -10.17 10.71
N ARG A 341 -17.27 -9.17 9.84
CA ARG A 341 -16.73 -9.18 8.48
C ARG A 341 -15.19 -9.27 8.45
N PRO A 342 -14.45 -8.42 9.17
CA PRO A 342 -12.99 -8.50 9.14
C PRO A 342 -12.45 -9.80 9.79
N LEU A 343 -13.13 -10.33 10.82
CA LEU A 343 -12.78 -11.62 11.43
C LEU A 343 -13.02 -12.79 10.46
N GLN A 344 -14.19 -12.87 9.82
CA GLN A 344 -14.50 -13.91 8.84
C GLN A 344 -13.51 -13.90 7.68
N PHE A 345 -13.17 -12.71 7.18
CA PHE A 345 -12.18 -12.56 6.12
C PHE A 345 -10.79 -13.03 6.58
N ALA A 346 -10.29 -12.56 7.74
CA ALA A 346 -8.98 -12.92 8.27
C ALA A 346 -8.82 -14.43 8.49
N GLN A 347 -9.81 -15.08 9.11
CA GLN A 347 -9.74 -16.51 9.40
C GLN A 347 -9.87 -17.36 8.13
N THR A 348 -10.66 -16.92 7.15
CA THR A 348 -10.79 -17.62 5.86
C THR A 348 -9.51 -17.48 5.02
N ALA A 349 -8.86 -16.32 5.05
CA ALA A 349 -7.59 -16.10 4.39
C ALA A 349 -6.47 -17.01 4.94
N ALA A 350 -6.57 -17.44 6.20
CA ALA A 350 -5.62 -18.39 6.80
C ALA A 350 -5.59 -19.76 6.09
N ILE A 351 -6.63 -20.14 5.33
CA ILE A 351 -6.63 -21.35 4.50
C ILE A 351 -5.49 -21.33 3.48
N MET A 352 -5.12 -20.13 2.98
CA MET A 352 -4.00 -19.98 2.04
C MET A 352 -2.67 -20.44 2.65
N GLU A 353 -2.50 -20.39 3.97
CA GLU A 353 -1.30 -20.90 4.65
C GLU A 353 -1.19 -22.44 4.53
N ILE A 354 -2.31 -23.16 4.57
CA ILE A 354 -2.36 -24.61 4.34
C ILE A 354 -2.03 -24.91 2.87
N VAL A 355 -2.63 -24.16 1.94
CA VAL A 355 -2.41 -24.33 0.50
C VAL A 355 -0.95 -24.06 0.15
N HIS A 356 -0.37 -22.98 0.64
CA HIS A 356 1.04 -22.66 0.41
C HIS A 356 2.00 -23.70 1.02
N GLY A 357 1.63 -24.30 2.16
CA GLY A 357 2.38 -25.40 2.77
C GLY A 357 2.30 -26.72 1.98
N LEU A 358 1.14 -27.02 1.38
CA LEU A 358 0.93 -28.21 0.54
C LEU A 358 1.60 -28.10 -0.84
N VAL A 359 1.60 -26.91 -1.43
CA VAL A 359 2.20 -26.62 -2.75
C VAL A 359 3.71 -26.37 -2.65
N GLY A 360 4.26 -26.27 -1.42
CA GLY A 360 5.70 -26.07 -1.19
C GLY A 360 6.17 -24.63 -1.41
N LEU A 361 5.26 -23.67 -1.55
CA LEU A 361 5.56 -22.23 -1.62
C LEU A 361 6.12 -21.69 -0.30
N VAL A 362 5.77 -22.32 0.84
CA VAL A 362 6.26 -21.96 2.18
C VAL A 362 6.65 -23.24 2.94
N ARG A 363 7.80 -23.23 3.61
CA ARG A 363 8.25 -24.33 4.51
C ARG A 363 7.44 -24.33 5.81
N SER A 364 6.19 -24.76 5.76
CA SER A 364 5.34 -24.93 6.95
C SER A 364 4.94 -26.40 7.13
N PRO A 365 5.14 -27.01 8.32
CA PRO A 365 4.70 -28.37 8.57
C PRO A 365 3.17 -28.43 8.60
N VAL A 366 2.58 -28.93 7.51
CA VAL A 366 1.12 -29.01 7.30
C VAL A 366 0.40 -29.74 8.45
N SER A 367 1.04 -30.75 9.04
CA SER A 367 0.49 -31.49 10.19
C SER A 367 0.30 -30.64 11.45
N ALA A 368 1.02 -29.52 11.58
CA ALA A 368 0.89 -28.60 12.70
C ALA A 368 -0.02 -27.40 12.41
N THR A 369 -0.08 -26.93 11.15
CA THR A 369 -0.91 -25.77 10.76
C THR A 369 -2.38 -26.14 10.60
N LEU A 370 -2.68 -27.36 10.16
CA LEU A 370 -4.04 -27.81 9.87
C LEU A 370 -4.95 -27.85 11.12
N PRO A 371 -4.51 -28.38 12.29
CA PRO A 371 -5.29 -28.29 13.52
C PRO A 371 -5.46 -26.86 14.03
N GLN A 372 -4.46 -25.99 13.84
CA GLN A 372 -4.48 -24.60 14.32
C GLN A 372 -5.45 -23.71 13.54
N ILE A 373 -5.45 -23.83 12.21
CA ILE A 373 -6.36 -23.07 11.34
C ILE A 373 -7.76 -23.70 11.37
N GLY A 374 -7.83 -25.03 11.43
CA GLY A 374 -9.08 -25.77 11.55
C GLY A 374 -9.89 -25.40 12.80
N SER A 375 -9.25 -25.25 13.97
CA SER A 375 -9.96 -24.85 15.19
C SER A 375 -10.54 -23.44 15.09
N ARG A 376 -9.81 -22.49 14.48
CA ARG A 376 -10.26 -21.11 14.29
C ARG A 376 -11.40 -20.98 13.28
N LEU A 377 -11.34 -21.74 12.19
CA LEU A 377 -12.41 -21.80 11.19
C LEU A 377 -13.67 -22.44 11.78
N PHE A 378 -13.52 -23.53 12.55
CA PHE A 378 -14.62 -24.17 13.24
C PHE A 378 -15.33 -23.21 14.20
N LEU A 379 -14.58 -22.41 14.96
CA LEU A 379 -15.18 -21.39 15.82
C LEU A 379 -15.84 -20.24 15.06
N THR A 380 -15.20 -19.74 14.02
CA THR A 380 -15.69 -18.56 13.28
C THR A 380 -16.96 -18.90 12.50
N TRP A 381 -16.95 -20.01 11.76
CA TRP A 381 -18.05 -20.41 10.88
C TRP A 381 -18.98 -21.44 11.53
N GLY A 382 -18.42 -22.45 12.18
CA GLY A 382 -19.17 -23.56 12.79
C GLY A 382 -19.86 -23.21 14.10
N VAL A 383 -19.39 -22.19 14.83
CA VAL A 383 -19.99 -21.74 16.09
C VAL A 383 -20.58 -20.35 15.96
N LEU A 384 -19.75 -19.31 15.78
CA LEU A 384 -20.18 -17.92 15.88
C LEU A 384 -21.14 -17.51 14.75
N TRP A 385 -20.88 -17.92 13.51
CA TRP A 385 -21.79 -17.67 12.39
C TRP A 385 -23.06 -18.53 12.46
N SER A 386 -22.93 -19.80 12.87
CA SER A 386 -24.05 -20.75 12.88
C SER A 386 -25.05 -20.53 14.02
N PHE A 387 -24.59 -19.98 15.16
CA PHE A 387 -25.37 -19.72 16.37
C PHE A 387 -25.19 -18.27 16.84
N PRO A 388 -26.00 -17.33 16.29
CA PRO A 388 -25.94 -15.92 16.65
C PRO A 388 -26.10 -15.63 18.15
N GLU A 389 -26.78 -16.51 18.88
CA GLU A 389 -27.00 -16.42 20.32
C GLU A 389 -25.68 -16.38 21.11
N THR A 390 -24.62 -17.00 20.58
CA THR A 390 -23.30 -17.06 21.21
C THR A 390 -22.47 -15.77 21.06
N GLN A 391 -22.84 -14.90 20.11
CA GLN A 391 -22.06 -13.72 19.70
C GLN A 391 -22.02 -12.61 20.76
N SER A 392 -23.02 -12.56 21.64
CA SER A 392 -23.15 -11.53 22.69
C SER A 392 -22.33 -11.80 23.95
N HIS A 393 -21.74 -13.00 24.04
CA HIS A 393 -21.06 -13.47 25.24
C HIS A 393 -19.68 -12.82 25.41
N LEU A 394 -19.28 -12.56 26.66
CA LEU A 394 -17.99 -11.90 26.99
C LEU A 394 -16.78 -12.63 26.39
N LEU A 395 -16.87 -13.96 26.28
CA LEU A 395 -15.80 -14.80 25.72
C LEU A 395 -15.47 -14.47 24.26
N VAL A 396 -16.40 -13.90 23.49
CA VAL A 396 -16.12 -13.44 22.12
C VAL A 396 -15.12 -12.29 22.13
N THR A 397 -15.24 -11.38 23.10
CA THR A 397 -14.33 -10.23 23.24
C THR A 397 -12.92 -10.69 23.60
N THR A 398 -12.79 -11.60 24.57
CA THR A 398 -11.47 -12.13 24.99
C THR A 398 -10.83 -12.98 23.91
N LEU A 399 -11.63 -13.73 23.14
CA LEU A 399 -11.16 -14.50 21.98
C LEU A 399 -10.57 -13.59 20.91
N VAL A 400 -11.34 -12.61 20.45
CA VAL A 400 -10.97 -11.71 19.34
C VAL A 400 -9.72 -10.90 19.69
N ILE A 401 -9.64 -10.37 20.90
CA ILE A 401 -8.46 -9.63 21.37
C ILE A 401 -7.23 -10.56 21.42
N SER A 402 -7.37 -11.77 21.97
CA SER A 402 -6.25 -12.71 22.07
C SER A 402 -5.73 -13.16 20.70
N TRP A 403 -6.63 -13.48 19.77
CA TRP A 403 -6.28 -13.83 18.40
C TRP A 403 -5.58 -12.66 17.68
N SER A 404 -6.14 -11.46 17.77
CA SER A 404 -5.62 -10.30 17.06
C SER A 404 -4.22 -9.91 17.54
N ILE A 405 -3.98 -9.85 18.86
CA ILE A 405 -2.65 -9.54 19.42
C ILE A 405 -1.63 -10.60 19.00
N THR A 406 -2.02 -11.88 19.01
CA THR A 406 -1.14 -12.98 18.60
C THR A 406 -0.73 -12.85 17.13
N GLU A 407 -1.66 -12.46 16.26
CA GLU A 407 -1.38 -12.32 14.82
C GLU A 407 -0.52 -11.10 14.51
N ILE A 408 -0.80 -9.94 15.14
CA ILE A 408 0.02 -8.73 14.99
C ILE A 408 1.48 -9.01 15.35
N ILE A 409 1.74 -9.65 16.50
CA ILE A 409 3.11 -10.00 16.92
C ILE A 409 3.76 -10.97 15.94
N ARG A 410 3.02 -11.98 15.45
CA ARG A 410 3.52 -12.98 14.51
C ARG A 410 3.94 -12.35 13.19
N TYR A 411 3.06 -11.55 12.58
CA TYR A 411 3.31 -10.94 11.28
C TYR A 411 4.34 -9.82 11.37
N SER A 412 4.30 -9.00 12.42
CA SER A 412 5.36 -8.02 12.69
C SER A 412 6.73 -8.67 12.82
N PHE A 413 6.85 -9.83 13.48
CA PHE A 413 8.11 -10.55 13.57
C PHE A 413 8.59 -11.09 12.22
N PHE A 414 7.68 -11.65 11.41
CA PHE A 414 8.07 -12.17 10.09
C PHE A 414 8.39 -11.04 9.12
N GLY A 415 7.63 -9.95 9.15
CA GLY A 415 7.85 -8.76 8.33
C GLY A 415 9.17 -8.07 8.63
N THR A 416 9.50 -7.86 9.91
CA THR A 416 10.80 -7.27 10.30
C THR A 416 11.98 -8.17 9.93
N LYS A 417 11.86 -9.48 10.16
CA LYS A 417 12.90 -10.44 9.79
C LYS A 417 13.14 -10.49 8.26
N GLU A 418 12.10 -10.38 7.46
CA GLU A 418 12.19 -10.40 6.00
C GLU A 418 12.67 -9.06 5.43
N ALA A 419 12.22 -7.93 6.01
CA ALA A 419 12.56 -6.59 5.54
C ALA A 419 13.98 -6.14 5.90
N PHE A 420 14.47 -6.53 7.08
CA PHE A 420 15.77 -6.07 7.61
C PHE A 420 16.79 -7.20 7.78
N GLY A 421 16.43 -8.46 7.53
CA GLY A 421 17.29 -9.62 7.74
C GLY A 421 17.49 -10.03 9.20
N PHE A 422 17.07 -9.20 10.16
CA PHE A 422 17.11 -9.47 11.60
C PHE A 422 15.80 -9.02 12.28
N ALA A 423 15.44 -9.67 13.40
CA ALA A 423 14.31 -9.27 14.23
C ALA A 423 14.82 -8.65 15.54
N PRO A 424 14.35 -7.45 15.94
CA PRO A 424 14.75 -6.82 17.20
C PRO A 424 14.52 -7.74 18.41
N SER A 425 15.42 -7.70 19.40
CA SER A 425 15.38 -8.59 20.58
C SER A 425 14.08 -8.48 21.38
N TRP A 426 13.47 -7.30 21.43
CA TRP A 426 12.18 -7.08 22.08
C TRP A 426 11.03 -7.77 21.33
N LEU A 427 11.05 -7.78 20.00
CA LEU A 427 10.02 -8.41 19.17
C LEU A 427 10.16 -9.93 19.17
N LEU A 428 11.40 -10.43 19.19
CA LEU A 428 11.70 -11.84 19.46
C LEU A 428 11.17 -12.27 20.84
N TRP A 429 11.40 -11.45 21.87
CA TRP A 429 10.89 -11.73 23.21
C TRP A 429 9.37 -11.76 23.25
N LEU A 430 8.70 -10.79 22.62
CA LEU A 430 7.24 -10.73 22.51
C LEU A 430 6.71 -12.01 21.84
N ARG A 431 7.22 -12.37 20.66
CA ARG A 431 6.80 -13.57 19.92
C ARG A 431 6.86 -14.85 20.77
N TYR A 432 7.89 -15.00 21.60
CA TYR A 432 8.09 -16.22 22.39
C TYR A 432 7.64 -16.10 23.85
N SER A 433 7.05 -14.98 24.28
CA SER A 433 6.62 -14.82 25.69
C SER A 433 5.14 -14.45 25.84
N THR A 434 4.51 -13.81 24.85
CA THR A 434 3.10 -13.43 24.95
C THR A 434 2.13 -14.60 24.99
N PHE A 435 2.52 -15.77 24.48
CA PHE A 435 1.71 -16.99 24.58
C PHE A 435 1.40 -17.37 26.04
N MET A 436 2.23 -16.99 27.03
CA MET A 436 1.97 -17.31 28.44
C MET A 436 0.67 -16.67 28.96
N LEU A 437 0.27 -15.53 28.40
CA LEU A 437 -0.98 -14.84 28.73
C LEU A 437 -2.07 -15.11 27.68
N LEU A 438 -1.72 -14.98 26.39
CA LEU A 438 -2.69 -15.03 25.30
C LEU A 438 -3.20 -16.45 25.02
N TYR A 439 -2.38 -17.47 25.26
CA TYR A 439 -2.81 -18.85 25.00
C TYR A 439 -3.88 -19.32 26.02
N PRO A 440 -3.72 -19.14 27.35
CA PRO A 440 -4.78 -19.47 28.30
C PRO A 440 -6.09 -18.70 28.06
N THR A 441 -6.01 -17.41 27.73
CA THR A 441 -7.20 -16.59 27.45
C THR A 441 -7.86 -16.96 26.13
N GLY A 442 -7.07 -17.31 25.10
CA GLY A 442 -7.57 -17.81 23.82
C GLY A 442 -8.31 -19.13 24.00
N ILE A 443 -7.61 -20.16 24.47
CA ILE A 443 -8.17 -21.52 24.61
C ILE A 443 -9.39 -21.57 25.54
N SER A 444 -9.38 -20.84 26.67
CA SER A 444 -10.56 -20.79 27.55
C SER A 444 -11.77 -20.17 26.86
N SER A 445 -11.55 -19.16 26.01
CA SER A 445 -12.61 -18.53 25.21
C SER A 445 -13.11 -19.47 24.11
N GLU A 446 -12.19 -20.19 23.43
CA GLU A 446 -12.50 -21.18 22.41
C GLU A 446 -13.39 -22.31 22.96
N VAL A 447 -12.93 -22.97 24.03
CA VAL A 447 -13.64 -24.06 24.70
C VAL A 447 -14.97 -23.58 25.29
N GLY A 448 -14.97 -22.41 25.93
CA GLY A 448 -16.17 -21.85 26.54
C GLY A 448 -17.25 -21.50 25.52
N LEU A 449 -16.88 -20.96 24.35
CA LEU A 449 -17.85 -20.66 23.28
C LEU A 449 -18.45 -21.93 22.67
N ILE A 450 -17.64 -22.98 22.46
CA ILE A 450 -18.15 -24.27 21.99
C ILE A 450 -19.12 -24.86 23.02
N TYR A 451 -18.77 -24.84 24.31
CA TYR A 451 -19.62 -25.35 25.38
C TYR A 451 -20.96 -24.62 25.46
N ILE A 452 -20.95 -23.28 25.35
CA ILE A 452 -22.17 -22.45 25.34
C ILE A 452 -23.02 -22.74 24.09
N ALA A 453 -22.41 -23.10 22.97
CA ALA A 453 -23.11 -23.44 21.74
C ALA A 453 -23.82 -24.81 21.78
N LEU A 454 -23.35 -25.77 22.59
CA LEU A 454 -23.90 -27.14 22.68
C LEU A 454 -25.43 -27.23 22.89
N PRO A 455 -26.06 -26.50 23.84
CA PRO A 455 -27.51 -26.54 24.00
C PRO A 455 -28.26 -26.03 22.76
N TYR A 456 -27.73 -25.00 22.08
CA TYR A 456 -28.31 -24.45 20.86
C TYR A 456 -28.12 -25.40 19.66
N MET A 457 -26.99 -26.09 19.58
CA MET A 457 -26.74 -27.16 18.59
C MET A 457 -27.75 -28.30 18.74
N LYS A 458 -28.02 -28.74 19.97
CA LYS A 458 -28.99 -29.80 20.25
C LYS A 458 -30.43 -29.38 19.96
N ALA A 459 -30.78 -28.13 20.22
CA ALA A 459 -32.13 -27.61 20.03
C ALA A 459 -32.47 -27.30 18.56
N SER A 460 -31.49 -26.82 17.78
CA SER A 460 -31.71 -26.39 16.40
C SER A 460 -31.58 -27.51 15.36
N GLU A 461 -30.98 -28.65 15.72
CA GLU A 461 -30.62 -29.77 14.83
C GLU A 461 -29.89 -29.37 13.54
N LYS A 462 -29.27 -28.17 13.51
CA LYS A 462 -28.52 -27.67 12.36
C LYS A 462 -27.34 -28.60 12.05
N TYR A 463 -27.18 -28.91 10.76
CA TYR A 463 -26.17 -29.82 10.22
C TYR A 463 -26.29 -31.30 10.66
N CYS A 464 -27.40 -31.70 11.26
CA CYS A 464 -27.66 -33.11 11.56
C CYS A 464 -28.26 -33.84 10.35
N ILE A 465 -27.66 -34.95 9.95
CA ILE A 465 -28.19 -35.85 8.92
C ILE A 465 -28.83 -37.04 9.63
N ARG A 466 -30.17 -37.04 9.69
CA ARG A 466 -30.95 -38.15 10.23
C ARG A 466 -31.19 -39.23 9.18
N MET A 467 -31.46 -40.45 9.63
CA MET A 467 -31.90 -41.53 8.76
C MET A 467 -33.43 -41.49 8.56
N PRO A 468 -33.94 -41.97 7.41
CA PRO A 468 -33.22 -42.58 6.29
C PRO A 468 -32.69 -41.56 5.28
N ASN A 469 -31.43 -41.71 4.85
CA ASN A 469 -30.83 -40.94 3.77
C ASN A 469 -30.18 -41.85 2.73
N LYS A 470 -29.94 -41.32 1.53
CA LYS A 470 -29.40 -42.05 0.36
C LYS A 470 -28.03 -42.71 0.60
N TRP A 471 -27.30 -42.28 1.63
CA TRP A 471 -25.95 -42.72 1.96
C TRP A 471 -25.88 -43.65 3.19
N ASN A 472 -27.02 -43.99 3.80
CA ASN A 472 -27.14 -44.81 5.02
C ASN A 472 -26.22 -44.36 6.18
N PHE A 473 -26.01 -43.05 6.34
CA PHE A 473 -25.05 -42.49 7.29
C PHE A 473 -25.69 -41.42 8.19
N SER A 474 -25.68 -41.63 9.50
CA SER A 474 -26.13 -40.63 10.47
C SER A 474 -24.98 -39.73 10.92
N TYR A 475 -25.17 -38.42 10.83
CA TYR A 475 -24.23 -37.42 11.36
C TYR A 475 -24.97 -36.49 12.30
N ASP A 476 -24.40 -36.24 13.48
CA ASP A 476 -24.99 -35.36 14.47
C ASP A 476 -23.92 -34.38 14.97
N TYR A 477 -24.17 -33.11 14.68
CA TYR A 477 -23.23 -32.01 14.89
C TYR A 477 -22.94 -31.77 16.38
N PHE A 478 -23.88 -32.13 17.26
CA PHE A 478 -23.70 -32.07 18.70
C PHE A 478 -22.61 -33.04 19.15
N TYR A 479 -22.69 -34.31 18.72
CA TYR A 479 -21.71 -35.32 19.13
C TYR A 479 -20.32 -35.06 18.55
N SER A 480 -20.23 -34.52 17.32
CA SER A 480 -18.93 -34.11 16.77
C SER A 480 -18.31 -32.95 17.54
N SER A 481 -19.12 -31.99 17.99
CA SER A 481 -18.64 -30.85 18.80
C SER A 481 -18.19 -31.28 20.19
N VAL A 482 -18.88 -32.25 20.81
CA VAL A 482 -18.45 -32.88 22.07
C VAL A 482 -17.14 -33.65 21.89
N LEU A 483 -17.00 -34.41 20.81
CA LEU A 483 -15.75 -35.11 20.50
C LEU A 483 -14.58 -34.12 20.29
N ALA A 484 -14.83 -33.00 19.60
CA ALA A 484 -13.84 -31.94 19.43
C ALA A 484 -13.38 -31.38 20.79
N LEU A 485 -14.29 -31.13 21.73
CA LEU A 485 -13.94 -30.72 23.10
C LEU A 485 -13.10 -31.77 23.84
N LEU A 486 -13.46 -33.05 23.72
CA LEU A 486 -12.74 -34.16 24.36
C LEU A 486 -11.31 -34.33 23.84
N ILE A 487 -11.03 -33.95 22.58
CA ILE A 487 -9.69 -33.96 22.00
C ILE A 487 -8.94 -32.67 22.35
N TYR A 488 -9.63 -31.53 22.28
CA TYR A 488 -9.02 -30.21 22.36
C TYR A 488 -8.58 -29.85 23.79
N VAL A 489 -9.40 -30.19 24.79
CA VAL A 489 -9.09 -29.90 26.20
C VAL A 489 -7.83 -30.62 26.69
N PRO A 490 -7.65 -31.95 26.48
CA PRO A 490 -6.42 -32.66 26.84
C PRO A 490 -5.21 -32.30 25.97
N GLY A 491 -5.42 -31.88 24.72
CA GLY A 491 -4.34 -31.43 23.83
C GLY A 491 -3.73 -30.10 24.26
N SER A 492 -4.53 -29.23 24.90
CA SER A 492 -4.12 -27.87 25.25
C SER A 492 -2.88 -27.75 26.17
N PRO A 493 -2.70 -28.56 27.24
CA PRO A 493 -1.52 -28.46 28.10
C PRO A 493 -0.27 -29.04 27.45
N HIS A 494 -0.44 -30.00 26.52
CA HIS A 494 0.67 -30.58 25.76
C HIS A 494 1.29 -29.53 24.82
N MET A 495 0.46 -28.79 24.07
CA MET A 495 0.90 -27.67 23.23
C MET A 495 1.52 -26.53 24.04
N TYR A 496 0.99 -26.24 25.24
CA TYR A 496 1.57 -25.23 26.13
C TYR A 496 2.99 -25.59 26.58
N ARG A 497 3.22 -26.85 26.98
CA ARG A 497 4.55 -27.36 27.33
C ARG A 497 5.51 -27.33 26.13
N TYR A 498 5.01 -27.62 24.94
CA TYR A 498 5.78 -27.51 23.70
C TYR A 498 6.26 -26.08 23.44
N MET A 499 5.38 -25.08 23.57
CA MET A 499 5.75 -23.65 23.41
C MET A 499 6.75 -23.17 24.47
N LEU A 500 6.66 -23.66 25.71
CA LEU A 500 7.67 -23.39 26.75
C LEU A 500 9.06 -23.92 26.36
N SER A 501 9.11 -25.11 25.75
CA SER A 501 10.35 -25.68 25.21
C SER A 501 10.91 -24.85 24.05
N GLN A 502 10.04 -24.40 23.12
CA GLN A 502 10.44 -23.52 22.02
C GLN A 502 10.98 -22.17 22.51
N ARG A 503 10.33 -21.56 23.51
CA ARG A 503 10.80 -20.32 24.15
C ARG A 503 12.20 -20.50 24.73
N LYS A 504 12.44 -21.58 25.49
CA LYS A 504 13.76 -21.85 26.09
C LYS A 504 14.85 -21.94 25.01
N LYS A 505 14.56 -22.63 23.90
CA LYS A 505 15.50 -22.78 22.76
C LYS A 505 15.74 -21.47 21.99
N ALA A 506 14.70 -20.67 21.77
CA ALA A 506 14.79 -19.43 21.00
C ALA A 506 15.52 -18.32 21.79
N LEU A 507 15.18 -18.15 23.08
CA LEU A 507 15.78 -17.12 23.92
C LEU A 507 17.18 -17.48 24.43
N SER A 508 17.55 -18.77 24.49
CA SER A 508 18.93 -19.17 24.81
C SER A 508 19.90 -18.84 23.67
N LYS A 509 19.46 -18.97 22.40
CA LYS A 509 20.27 -18.60 21.23
C LYS A 509 20.49 -17.08 21.13
N ALA A 510 19.49 -16.29 21.48
CA ALA A 510 19.58 -14.83 21.50
C ALA A 510 20.40 -14.25 22.67
N LYS A 511 20.76 -15.07 23.67
CA LYS A 511 21.73 -14.70 24.72
C LYS A 511 23.18 -15.09 24.39
N ALA A 512 23.36 -15.92 23.36
CA ALA A 512 24.66 -16.45 22.94
C ALA A 512 25.19 -15.79 21.65
N ALA A 513 24.33 -15.06 20.94
CA ALA A 513 24.65 -14.15 19.84
C ALA A 513 24.53 -12.72 20.38
#